data_AF-A0A417U7M5-F1
#
_entry.id   AF-A0A417U7M5-F1
#
_cell.length_a   1.000
_cell.length_b   1.000
_cell.length_c   1.000
_cell.angle_alpha   90.00
_cell.angle_beta   90.00
_cell.angle_gamma   90.00
#
_symmetry.space_group_name_H-M   'P 1'
#
loop_
_entity.id
_entity.type
_entity.pdbx_description
1 polymer ?
#
loop_
_entity_poly.entity_id
_entity_poly.type
_entity_poly.pdbx_seq_one_letter_code
_entity_poly.pdbx_strand_id
1 'polypeptide(L)'
;MILYILVAVLTVLLGLTVQKAGNGRNSGITRQQALNAVSLFFMFLILFAVAASRLNVGNDYAKYVEFMHLTYCNAYVPTEVGFNLLTKAIYGISGFENYLLVFAVFAFFTVLLFLQAIYRQAESFGFSFFLFMAFGYYFQSFSTVRYYLALAVALIAIPYLLEKEYGRFLVLILIGAAFHKSVLVVLVLYPLAVRCWKKWQLALAGVFCLSFFFLQDFYLRVVVFLYPTYEETEYLSGGTSYVNIARCFGILILSLILYKKAVKGNRVMNFWFNCNLGALVMYVCCSFLPIISRIGYYLTITHIFFLPALIRQIENEKWRKLLTAGAVAAGILYFALLMMRAADPGFRILPYQTFFFHEMVPILSDVN
;
A
#
# COMPACT_ATOMS: atom_id res chain seq x y z
N MET A 1 6.21 15.95 13.44
CA MET A 1 7.32 15.41 12.62
C MET A 1 8.21 14.47 13.43
N ILE A 2 8.75 14.90 14.57
CA ILE A 2 9.67 14.10 15.41
C ILE A 2 9.09 12.72 15.75
N LEU A 3 7.81 12.64 16.16
CA LEU A 3 7.13 11.37 16.46
C LEU A 3 7.22 10.37 15.30
N TYR A 4 6.95 10.80 14.06
CA TYR A 4 6.98 9.91 12.90
C TYR A 4 8.37 9.43 12.55
N ILE A 5 9.38 10.29 12.69
CA ILE A 5 10.78 9.92 12.51
C ILE A 5 11.18 8.88 13.57
N LEU A 6 10.83 9.12 14.84
CA LEU A 6 11.11 8.21 15.94
C LEU A 6 10.45 6.83 15.70
N VAL A 7 9.18 6.81 15.34
CA VAL A 7 8.43 5.58 15.02
C VAL A 7 9.08 4.83 13.87
N ALA A 8 9.46 5.53 12.78
CA ALA A 8 10.14 4.92 11.65
C ALA A 8 11.49 4.31 12.05
N VAL A 9 12.33 5.07 12.77
CA VAL A 9 13.65 4.60 13.20
C VAL A 9 13.54 3.40 14.14
N LEU A 10 12.74 3.49 15.21
CA LEU A 10 12.59 2.42 16.19
C LEU A 10 12.06 1.13 15.56
N THR A 11 11.02 1.22 14.74
CA THR A 11 10.42 0.03 14.10
C THR A 11 11.34 -0.56 13.03
N VAL A 12 12.10 0.26 12.30
CA VAL A 12 13.12 -0.24 11.36
C VAL A 12 14.26 -0.94 12.09
N LEU A 13 14.75 -0.38 13.21
CA LEU A 13 15.78 -1.02 14.03
C LEU A 13 15.31 -2.38 14.57
N LEU A 14 14.06 -2.48 15.04
CA LEU A 14 13.45 -3.75 15.42
C LEU A 14 13.36 -4.70 14.20
N GLY A 15 12.94 -4.19 13.05
CA GLY A 15 12.82 -4.98 11.82
C GLY A 15 14.16 -5.54 11.32
N LEU A 16 15.27 -4.85 11.53
CA LEU A 16 16.60 -5.36 11.18
C LEU A 16 17.01 -6.60 12.00
N THR A 17 16.40 -6.81 13.17
CA THR A 17 16.65 -8.01 14.01
C THR A 17 15.87 -9.25 13.55
N VAL A 18 14.85 -9.06 12.70
CA VAL A 18 13.97 -10.13 12.21
C VAL A 18 14.64 -10.88 11.05
N GLN A 19 14.81 -12.19 11.21
CA GLN A 19 15.39 -13.08 10.20
C GLN A 19 14.44 -14.24 9.91
N LYS A 20 14.33 -14.68 8.65
CA LYS A 20 13.54 -15.89 8.34
C LYS A 20 14.20 -17.09 9.03
N ALA A 21 13.48 -17.70 9.97
CA ALA A 21 13.94 -18.92 10.63
C ALA A 21 14.11 -20.02 9.58
N GLY A 22 15.25 -20.71 9.58
CA GLY A 22 15.45 -21.89 8.74
C GLY A 22 14.42 -22.96 9.10
N ASN A 23 13.94 -23.71 8.11
CA ASN A 23 13.04 -24.87 8.29
C ASN A 23 13.77 -26.06 8.94
N GLY A 24 14.40 -25.84 10.09
CA GLY A 24 14.94 -26.91 10.93
C GLY A 24 13.79 -27.55 11.70
N ARG A 25 13.62 -28.87 11.56
CA ARG A 25 12.74 -29.69 12.40
C ARG A 25 13.32 -29.78 13.82
N ASN A 26 13.31 -28.68 14.57
CA ASN A 26 13.54 -28.73 16.01
C ASN A 26 12.19 -28.59 16.72
N SER A 27 11.96 -29.45 17.71
CA SER A 27 10.72 -29.53 18.50
C SER A 27 10.54 -28.37 19.50
N GLY A 28 11.39 -27.33 19.46
CA GLY A 28 11.35 -26.18 20.37
C GLY A 28 11.56 -24.83 19.69
N ILE A 29 11.15 -23.76 20.37
CA ILE A 29 11.31 -22.37 19.89
C ILE A 29 12.79 -21.98 19.99
N THR A 30 13.40 -21.69 18.83
CA THR A 30 14.77 -21.16 18.76
C THR A 30 14.86 -19.73 19.28
N ARG A 31 16.03 -19.30 19.77
CA ARG A 31 16.28 -17.91 20.18
C ARG A 31 15.91 -16.90 19.09
N GLN A 32 16.19 -17.21 17.82
CA GLN A 32 15.83 -16.34 16.70
C GLN A 32 14.32 -16.27 16.47
N GLN A 33 13.59 -17.37 16.62
CA GLN A 33 12.13 -17.34 16.54
C GLN A 33 11.50 -16.53 17.68
N ALA A 34 12.03 -16.66 18.91
CA ALA A 34 11.61 -15.83 20.03
C ALA A 34 11.90 -14.34 19.77
N LEU A 35 13.11 -14.01 19.30
CA LEU A 35 13.49 -12.65 18.92
C LEU A 35 12.57 -12.10 17.83
N ASN A 36 12.30 -12.86 16.76
CA ASN A 36 11.37 -12.46 15.71
C ASN A 36 9.98 -12.15 16.28
N ALA A 37 9.44 -13.03 17.14
CA ALA A 37 8.12 -12.85 17.73
C ALA A 37 8.06 -11.57 18.57
N VAL A 38 9.07 -11.35 19.42
CA VAL A 38 9.19 -10.15 20.25
C VAL A 38 9.32 -8.89 19.40
N SER A 39 10.20 -8.90 18.40
CA SER A 39 10.41 -7.74 17.53
C SER A 39 9.16 -7.43 16.70
N LEU A 40 8.50 -8.43 16.11
CA LEU A 40 7.24 -8.24 15.39
C LEU A 40 6.11 -7.75 16.30
N PHE A 41 6.03 -8.26 17.53
CA PHE A 41 5.06 -7.81 18.53
C PHE A 41 5.26 -6.33 18.88
N PHE A 42 6.49 -5.91 19.19
CA PHE A 42 6.76 -4.50 19.50
C PHE A 42 6.61 -3.58 18.29
N MET A 43 6.99 -4.04 17.09
CA MET A 43 6.71 -3.30 15.85
C MET A 43 5.20 -3.11 15.67
N PHE A 44 4.43 -4.19 15.80
CA PHE A 44 2.98 -4.14 15.73
C PHE A 44 2.42 -3.15 16.76
N LEU A 45 2.82 -3.27 18.03
CA LEU A 45 2.33 -2.44 19.12
C LEU A 45 2.62 -0.95 18.88
N ILE A 46 3.85 -0.59 18.48
CA ILE A 46 4.23 0.81 18.23
C ILE A 46 3.42 1.40 17.07
N LEU A 47 3.35 0.67 15.95
CA LEU A 47 2.61 1.13 14.76
C LEU A 47 1.11 1.20 15.04
N PHE A 48 0.55 0.19 15.69
CA PHE A 48 -0.87 0.15 16.05
C PHE A 48 -1.22 1.27 17.03
N ALA A 49 -0.44 1.47 18.10
CA ALA A 49 -0.71 2.49 19.10
C ALA A 49 -0.73 3.90 18.50
N VAL A 50 0.23 4.22 17.62
CA VAL A 50 0.26 5.53 16.94
C VAL A 50 -0.88 5.66 15.92
N ALA A 51 -1.22 4.62 15.19
CA ALA A 51 -2.33 4.69 14.23
C ALA A 51 -3.71 4.78 14.92
N ALA A 52 -3.90 4.09 16.06
CA ALA A 52 -5.14 4.03 16.82
C ALA A 52 -5.34 5.26 17.72
N SER A 53 -4.26 5.87 18.21
CA SER A 53 -4.35 7.04 19.11
C SER A 53 -4.61 8.35 18.39
N ARG A 54 -4.61 8.36 17.06
CA ARG A 54 -4.72 9.57 16.26
C ARG A 54 -6.14 10.16 16.28
N LEU A 55 -6.23 11.48 16.26
CA LEU A 55 -7.48 12.24 16.09
C LEU A 55 -7.25 13.34 15.06
N ASN A 56 -8.17 13.57 14.12
CA ASN A 56 -8.02 14.56 13.04
C ASN A 56 -6.78 14.40 12.13
N VAL A 57 -6.06 13.28 12.21
CA VAL A 57 -4.85 13.02 11.41
C VAL A 57 -5.20 12.22 10.16
N GLY A 58 -4.89 12.78 9.00
CA GLY A 58 -5.17 12.21 7.69
C GLY A 58 -6.33 12.94 7.00
N ASN A 59 -6.17 13.17 5.69
CA ASN A 59 -7.05 14.05 4.93
C ASN A 59 -8.55 13.70 5.02
N ASP A 60 -8.89 12.41 5.09
CA ASP A 60 -10.28 11.96 5.09
C ASP A 60 -10.84 11.70 6.51
N TYR A 61 -10.12 12.03 7.60
CA TYR A 61 -10.52 11.66 8.97
C TYR A 61 -11.94 12.11 9.31
N ALA A 62 -12.20 13.43 9.24
CA ALA A 62 -13.51 14.01 9.57
C ALA A 62 -14.61 13.47 8.66
N LYS A 63 -14.32 13.29 7.36
CA LYS A 63 -15.25 12.71 6.39
C LYS A 63 -15.64 11.27 6.75
N TYR A 64 -14.71 10.51 7.30
CA TYR A 64 -15.00 9.17 7.80
C TYR A 64 -15.86 9.17 9.05
N VAL A 65 -15.63 10.09 9.99
CA VAL A 65 -16.50 10.24 11.16
C VAL A 65 -17.93 10.57 10.73
N GLU A 66 -18.10 11.50 9.78
CA GLU A 66 -19.40 11.83 9.17
C GLU A 66 -20.07 10.58 8.56
N PHE A 67 -19.34 9.79 7.76
CA PHE A 67 -19.89 8.55 7.21
C PHE A 67 -20.27 7.53 8.28
N MET A 68 -19.56 7.48 9.40
CA MET A 68 -19.91 6.60 10.51
C MET A 68 -21.19 7.07 11.21
N HIS A 69 -21.33 8.38 11.43
CA HIS A 69 -22.55 9.00 11.96
C HIS A 69 -23.76 8.71 11.06
N LEU A 70 -23.65 8.98 9.76
CA LEU A 70 -24.72 8.69 8.79
C LEU A 70 -25.08 7.19 8.76
N THR A 71 -24.09 6.31 8.91
CA THR A 71 -24.30 4.87 8.97
C THR A 71 -25.14 4.49 10.20
N TYR A 72 -24.87 5.12 11.34
CA TYR A 72 -25.58 4.90 12.59
C TYR A 72 -27.03 5.40 12.51
N CYS A 73 -27.24 6.57 11.92
CA CYS A 73 -28.56 7.14 11.65
C CYS A 73 -29.37 6.40 10.57
N ASN A 74 -28.84 5.30 10.02
CA ASN A 74 -29.42 4.56 8.89
C ASN A 74 -29.70 5.41 7.64
N ALA A 75 -28.91 6.48 7.46
CA ALA A 75 -28.95 7.29 6.26
C ALA A 75 -28.21 6.60 5.10
N TYR A 76 -28.35 7.16 3.89
CA TYR A 76 -27.58 6.71 2.74
C TYR A 76 -26.10 7.10 2.91
N VAL A 77 -25.20 6.11 2.85
CA VAL A 77 -23.75 6.33 2.94
C VAL A 77 -23.07 5.76 1.71
N PRO A 78 -22.31 6.57 0.95
CA PRO A 78 -21.66 6.16 -0.30
C PRO A 78 -20.36 5.36 -0.04
N THR A 79 -20.43 4.36 0.83
CA THR A 79 -19.32 3.50 1.25
C THR A 79 -19.67 2.02 1.10
N GLU A 80 -18.66 1.15 1.12
CA GLU A 80 -18.86 -0.29 0.92
C GLU A 80 -19.51 -0.96 2.14
N VAL A 81 -20.22 -2.06 1.87
CA VAL A 81 -21.01 -2.79 2.87
C VAL A 81 -20.20 -3.23 4.09
N GLY A 82 -18.94 -3.62 3.91
CA GLY A 82 -18.07 -4.06 5.00
C GLY A 82 -17.73 -2.92 5.97
N PHE A 83 -17.53 -1.69 5.47
CA PHE A 83 -17.36 -0.51 6.32
C PHE A 83 -18.63 -0.23 7.11
N ASN A 84 -19.79 -0.23 6.45
CA ASN A 84 -21.07 0.11 7.08
C ASN A 84 -21.44 -0.92 8.17
N LEU A 85 -21.29 -2.22 7.88
CA LEU A 85 -21.56 -3.28 8.85
C LEU A 85 -20.61 -3.23 10.04
N LEU A 86 -19.32 -2.98 9.81
CA LEU A 86 -18.33 -2.85 10.89
C LEU A 86 -18.67 -1.68 11.81
N THR A 87 -18.98 -0.52 11.25
CA THR A 87 -19.39 0.66 12.04
C THR A 87 -20.64 0.35 12.87
N LYS A 88 -21.69 -0.22 12.27
CA LYS A 88 -22.92 -0.59 12.98
C LYS A 88 -22.65 -1.56 14.13
N ALA A 89 -21.81 -2.57 13.89
CA ALA A 89 -21.45 -3.53 14.92
C ALA A 89 -20.71 -2.86 16.09
N ILE A 90 -19.72 -2.01 15.79
CA ILE A 90 -18.93 -1.33 16.83
C ILE A 90 -19.79 -0.34 17.63
N TYR A 91 -20.63 0.45 16.96
CA TYR A 91 -21.50 1.42 17.64
C TYR A 91 -22.57 0.68 18.47
N GLY A 92 -23.14 -0.41 17.93
CA GLY A 92 -24.10 -1.24 18.65
C GLY A 92 -23.52 -1.91 19.90
N ILE A 93 -22.29 -2.42 19.82
CA ILE A 93 -21.60 -3.02 20.98
C ILE A 93 -21.18 -1.94 21.99
N SER A 94 -20.78 -0.75 21.51
CA SER A 94 -20.34 0.34 22.40
C SER A 94 -21.51 1.05 23.08
N GLY A 95 -22.70 1.06 22.47
CA GLY A 95 -23.86 1.81 22.93
C GLY A 95 -23.81 3.31 22.61
N PHE A 96 -22.81 3.78 21.87
CA PHE A 96 -22.64 5.17 21.43
C PHE A 96 -21.78 5.24 20.16
N GLU A 97 -21.65 6.44 19.58
CA GLU A 97 -20.87 6.70 18.36
C GLU A 97 -19.35 6.63 18.56
N ASN A 98 -18.83 5.41 18.71
CA ASN A 98 -17.43 5.14 19.02
C ASN A 98 -16.54 5.08 17.76
N TYR A 99 -16.40 6.20 17.03
CA TYR A 99 -15.56 6.27 15.82
C TYR A 99 -14.08 5.95 16.10
N LEU A 100 -13.59 6.25 17.30
CA LEU A 100 -12.22 5.94 17.73
C LEU A 100 -11.95 4.43 17.66
N LEU A 101 -12.88 3.62 18.17
CA LEU A 101 -12.78 2.16 18.11
C LEU A 101 -12.87 1.63 16.67
N VAL A 102 -13.69 2.24 15.80
CA VAL A 102 -13.73 1.89 14.38
C VAL A 102 -12.37 2.11 13.74
N PHE A 103 -11.76 3.28 13.93
CA PHE A 103 -10.41 3.55 13.41
C PHE A 103 -9.34 2.64 14.01
N ALA A 104 -9.43 2.31 15.31
CA ALA A 104 -8.53 1.36 15.94
C ALA A 104 -8.63 -0.03 15.28
N VAL A 105 -9.83 -0.54 14.98
CA VAL A 105 -10.00 -1.82 14.29
C VAL A 105 -9.38 -1.79 12.88
N PHE A 106 -9.59 -0.71 12.12
CA PHE A 106 -8.92 -0.54 10.82
C PHE A 106 -7.40 -0.53 10.96
N ALA A 107 -6.86 0.21 11.93
CA ALA A 107 -5.42 0.28 12.19
C ALA A 107 -4.85 -1.09 12.57
N PHE A 108 -5.53 -1.83 13.45
CA PHE A 108 -5.14 -3.16 13.91
C PHE A 108 -4.95 -4.10 12.72
N PHE A 109 -5.99 -4.28 11.90
CA PHE A 109 -5.93 -5.21 10.78
C PHE A 109 -4.96 -4.73 9.70
N THR A 110 -4.92 -3.42 9.40
CA THR A 110 -4.01 -2.90 8.38
C THR A 110 -2.54 -3.16 8.75
N VAL A 111 -2.13 -2.85 9.98
CA VAL A 111 -0.76 -3.07 10.46
C VAL A 111 -0.44 -4.56 10.53
N LEU A 112 -1.35 -5.37 11.09
CA LEU A 112 -1.17 -6.82 11.21
C LEU A 112 -0.93 -7.45 9.83
N LEU A 113 -1.81 -7.13 8.86
CA LEU A 113 -1.75 -7.72 7.54
C LEU A 113 -0.51 -7.26 6.76
N PHE A 114 -0.09 -6.00 6.86
CA PHE A 114 1.17 -5.56 6.25
C PHE A 114 2.39 -6.27 6.85
N LEU A 115 2.50 -6.34 8.18
CA LEU A 115 3.62 -7.03 8.83
C LEU A 115 3.67 -8.51 8.45
N GLN A 116 2.50 -9.18 8.43
CA GLN A 116 2.39 -10.57 8.00
C GLN A 116 2.78 -10.76 6.53
N ALA A 117 2.30 -9.89 5.64
CA ALA A 117 2.63 -9.93 4.22
C ALA A 117 4.14 -9.77 3.99
N ILE A 118 4.76 -8.81 4.69
CA ILE A 118 6.20 -8.55 4.58
C ILE A 118 6.99 -9.73 5.14
N TYR A 119 6.62 -10.25 6.31
CA TYR A 119 7.29 -11.41 6.90
C TYR A 119 7.24 -12.66 6.01
N ARG A 120 6.09 -12.94 5.39
CA ARG A 120 5.92 -14.09 4.49
C ARG A 120 6.77 -13.93 3.21
N GLN A 121 6.74 -12.77 2.58
CA GLN A 121 7.25 -12.59 1.21
C GLN A 121 8.67 -12.03 1.13
N ALA A 122 9.09 -11.20 2.08
CA ALA A 122 10.37 -10.52 2.00
C ALA A 122 11.56 -11.49 2.00
N GLU A 123 12.54 -11.22 1.14
CA GLU A 123 13.82 -11.92 1.17
C GLU A 123 14.72 -11.38 2.30
N SER A 124 14.67 -10.06 2.54
CA SER A 124 15.21 -9.39 3.73
C SER A 124 14.09 -8.60 4.38
N PHE A 125 13.65 -9.03 5.57
CA PHE A 125 12.55 -8.39 6.29
C PHE A 125 12.90 -6.94 6.62
N GLY A 126 14.03 -6.70 7.29
CA GLY A 126 14.44 -5.36 7.69
C GLY A 126 14.56 -4.38 6.52
N PHE A 127 15.12 -4.80 5.38
CA PHE A 127 15.23 -3.92 4.21
C PHE A 127 13.87 -3.66 3.56
N SER A 128 13.01 -4.69 3.42
CA SER A 128 11.67 -4.53 2.86
C SER A 128 10.78 -3.66 3.75
N PHE A 129 10.88 -3.84 5.07
CA PHE A 129 10.16 -3.03 6.05
C PHE A 129 10.67 -1.59 6.09
N PHE A 130 11.98 -1.36 5.98
CA PHE A 130 12.52 -0.02 5.77
C PHE A 130 11.91 0.65 4.55
N LEU A 131 11.84 -0.03 3.39
CA LEU A 131 11.21 0.53 2.19
C LEU A 131 9.72 0.79 2.40
N PHE A 132 9.01 -0.07 3.15
CA PHE A 132 7.61 0.14 3.51
C PHE A 132 7.41 1.45 4.30
N MET A 133 8.25 1.71 5.30
CA MET A 133 8.23 2.94 6.08
C MET A 133 8.67 4.15 5.25
N ALA A 134 9.80 4.04 4.55
CA ALA A 134 10.40 5.11 3.78
C ALA A 134 9.50 5.58 2.63
N PHE A 135 8.85 4.65 1.91
CA PHE A 135 7.90 4.98 0.84
C PHE A 135 6.56 5.51 1.36
N GLY A 136 6.38 5.61 2.68
CA GLY A 136 5.25 6.27 3.29
C GLY A 136 3.98 5.44 3.33
N TYR A 137 4.02 4.13 3.05
CA TYR A 137 2.82 3.30 3.03
C TYR A 137 2.13 3.25 4.40
N TYR A 138 2.91 3.17 5.48
CA TYR A 138 2.36 3.26 6.83
C TYR A 138 1.65 4.61 7.08
N PHE A 139 2.31 5.73 6.78
CA PHE A 139 1.76 7.06 7.09
C PHE A 139 0.56 7.43 6.21
N GLN A 140 0.56 7.01 4.95
CA GLN A 140 -0.58 7.22 4.04
C GLN A 140 -1.83 6.42 4.43
N SER A 141 -1.67 5.36 5.24
CA SER A 141 -2.80 4.61 5.79
C SER A 141 -3.70 5.46 6.70
N PHE A 142 -3.19 6.58 7.26
CA PHE A 142 -3.97 7.47 8.10
C PHE A 142 -5.00 8.27 7.30
N SER A 143 -4.69 8.61 6.05
CA SER A 143 -5.59 9.38 5.20
C SER A 143 -6.65 8.49 4.56
N THR A 144 -6.27 7.38 3.93
CA THR A 144 -7.20 6.52 3.18
C THR A 144 -7.38 5.14 3.82
N VAL A 145 -7.94 5.10 5.03
CA VAL A 145 -7.96 3.90 5.90
C VAL A 145 -8.53 2.64 5.23
N ARG A 146 -9.68 2.75 4.54
CA ARG A 146 -10.31 1.62 3.82
C ARG A 146 -9.44 1.10 2.69
N TYR A 147 -8.82 2.01 1.92
CA TYR A 147 -7.97 1.67 0.80
C TYR A 147 -6.71 0.92 1.27
N TYR A 148 -6.06 1.37 2.35
CA TYR A 148 -4.85 0.72 2.86
C TYR A 148 -5.12 -0.65 3.50
N LEU A 149 -6.30 -0.86 4.10
CA LEU A 149 -6.74 -2.20 4.50
C LEU A 149 -6.85 -3.12 3.28
N ALA A 150 -7.52 -2.65 2.21
CA ALA A 150 -7.65 -3.43 0.98
C ALA A 150 -6.31 -3.67 0.27
N LEU A 151 -5.38 -2.71 0.32
CA LEU A 151 -4.01 -2.86 -0.17
C LEU A 151 -3.23 -3.92 0.64
N ALA A 152 -3.36 -3.94 1.96
CA ALA A 152 -2.74 -4.96 2.81
C ALA A 152 -3.29 -6.35 2.51
N VAL A 153 -4.61 -6.48 2.31
CA VAL A 153 -5.26 -7.73 1.88
C VAL A 153 -4.74 -8.17 0.51
N ALA A 154 -4.66 -7.27 -0.47
CA ALA A 154 -4.10 -7.58 -1.79
C ALA A 154 -2.65 -8.06 -1.69
N LEU A 155 -1.83 -7.43 -0.85
CA LEU A 155 -0.44 -7.83 -0.63
C LEU A 155 -0.32 -9.24 -0.03
N ILE A 156 -1.19 -9.59 0.93
CA ILE A 156 -1.29 -10.96 1.48
C ILE A 156 -1.78 -11.97 0.44
N ALA A 157 -2.59 -11.53 -0.52
CA ALA A 157 -3.18 -12.41 -1.52
C ALA A 157 -2.15 -12.89 -2.58
N ILE A 158 -1.07 -12.13 -2.81
CA ILE A 158 -0.06 -12.40 -3.86
C ILE A 158 0.51 -13.84 -3.80
N PRO A 159 1.00 -14.36 -2.66
CA PRO A 159 1.53 -15.72 -2.60
C PRO A 159 0.52 -16.77 -3.05
N TYR A 160 -0.75 -16.64 -2.66
CA TYR A 160 -1.80 -17.59 -3.06
C TYR A 160 -1.99 -17.62 -4.58
N LEU A 161 -1.91 -16.47 -5.26
CA LEU A 161 -1.94 -16.42 -6.72
C LEU A 161 -0.70 -17.10 -7.35
N LEU A 162 0.49 -16.84 -6.80
CA LEU A 162 1.75 -17.41 -7.30
C LEU A 162 1.82 -18.93 -7.07
N GLU A 163 1.28 -19.41 -5.95
CA GLU A 163 1.17 -20.82 -5.56
C GLU A 163 0.01 -21.55 -6.28
N LYS A 164 -0.76 -20.84 -7.14
CA LYS A 164 -1.94 -21.34 -7.87
C LYS A 164 -3.14 -21.70 -6.98
N GLU A 165 -3.18 -21.19 -5.76
CA GLU A 165 -4.32 -21.30 -4.84
C GLU A 165 -5.38 -20.22 -5.16
N TYR A 166 -5.95 -20.27 -6.37
CA TYR A 166 -6.83 -19.23 -6.92
C TYR A 166 -8.09 -18.98 -6.08
N GLY A 167 -8.62 -20.02 -5.42
CA GLY A 167 -9.78 -19.88 -4.53
C GLY A 167 -9.47 -18.99 -3.32
N ARG A 168 -8.33 -19.22 -2.66
CA ARG A 168 -7.90 -18.40 -1.51
C ARG A 168 -7.57 -16.97 -1.94
N PHE A 169 -6.91 -16.81 -3.09
CA PHE A 169 -6.69 -15.50 -3.70
C PHE A 169 -8.01 -14.76 -3.91
N LEU A 170 -8.98 -15.38 -4.59
CA LEU A 170 -10.27 -14.76 -4.90
C LEU A 170 -11.04 -14.38 -3.63
N VAL A 171 -11.14 -15.28 -2.65
CA VAL A 171 -11.84 -15.01 -1.38
C VAL A 171 -11.23 -13.82 -0.65
N LEU A 172 -9.90 -13.73 -0.56
CA LEU A 172 -9.23 -12.58 0.07
C LEU A 172 -9.53 -11.28 -0.67
N ILE A 173 -9.47 -11.28 -2.01
CA ILE A 173 -9.78 -10.06 -2.78
C ILE A 173 -11.25 -9.66 -2.61
N LEU A 174 -12.19 -10.60 -2.55
CA LEU A 174 -13.61 -10.30 -2.28
C LEU A 174 -13.82 -9.75 -0.87
N ILE A 175 -13.12 -10.26 0.14
CA ILE A 175 -13.13 -9.69 1.50
C ILE A 175 -12.59 -8.26 1.47
N GLY A 176 -11.47 -8.01 0.79
CA GLY A 176 -10.93 -6.66 0.61
C GLY A 176 -11.92 -5.73 -0.11
N ALA A 177 -12.63 -6.25 -1.12
CA ALA A 177 -13.60 -5.50 -1.91
C ALA A 177 -14.84 -5.10 -1.10
N ALA A 178 -15.17 -5.85 -0.05
CA ALA A 178 -16.22 -5.48 0.89
C ALA A 178 -15.88 -4.18 1.67
N PHE A 179 -14.59 -3.83 1.80
CA PHE A 179 -14.14 -2.59 2.45
C PHE A 179 -13.73 -1.51 1.45
N HIS A 180 -13.23 -1.90 0.27
CA HIS A 180 -12.88 -0.94 -0.77
C HIS A 180 -12.90 -1.55 -2.18
N LYS A 181 -13.80 -1.09 -3.06
CA LYS A 181 -14.04 -1.72 -4.38
C LYS A 181 -12.83 -1.73 -5.30
N SER A 182 -11.92 -0.76 -5.18
CA SER A 182 -10.79 -0.61 -6.11
C SER A 182 -9.83 -1.81 -6.10
N VAL A 183 -9.82 -2.63 -5.03
CA VAL A 183 -9.00 -3.84 -4.99
C VAL A 183 -9.38 -4.87 -6.05
N LEU A 184 -10.62 -4.85 -6.57
CA LEU A 184 -11.06 -5.75 -7.64
C LEU A 184 -10.19 -5.63 -8.90
N VAL A 185 -9.53 -4.50 -9.11
CA VAL A 185 -8.59 -4.31 -10.23
C VAL A 185 -7.46 -5.33 -10.23
N VAL A 186 -7.06 -5.84 -9.05
CA VAL A 186 -5.97 -6.83 -8.95
C VAL A 186 -6.38 -8.21 -9.44
N LEU A 187 -7.69 -8.50 -9.57
CA LEU A 187 -8.19 -9.72 -10.22
C LEU A 187 -7.78 -9.79 -11.69
N VAL A 188 -7.53 -8.62 -12.31
CA VAL A 188 -7.03 -8.54 -13.69
C VAL A 188 -5.52 -8.30 -13.69
N LEU A 189 -5.05 -7.29 -12.95
CA LEU A 189 -3.64 -6.86 -13.02
C LEU A 189 -2.67 -7.93 -12.53
N TYR A 190 -2.98 -8.63 -11.43
CA TYR A 190 -2.03 -9.61 -10.88
C TYR A 190 -1.91 -10.86 -11.76
N PRO A 191 -2.98 -11.48 -12.27
CA PRO A 191 -2.85 -12.56 -13.25
C PRO A 191 -2.10 -12.16 -14.53
N LEU A 192 -2.32 -10.93 -15.04
CA LEU A 192 -1.54 -10.40 -16.16
C LEU A 192 -0.06 -10.26 -15.82
N ALA A 193 0.27 -9.87 -14.58
CA ALA A 193 1.65 -9.79 -14.11
C ALA A 193 2.31 -11.17 -13.94
N VAL A 194 1.55 -12.22 -13.63
CA VAL A 194 2.08 -13.59 -13.56
C VAL A 194 2.48 -14.12 -14.94
N ARG A 195 1.85 -13.62 -16.02
CA ARG A 195 2.05 -14.11 -17.37
C ARG A 195 3.45 -13.83 -17.90
N CYS A 196 4.01 -14.79 -18.64
CA CYS A 196 5.21 -14.56 -19.46
C CYS A 196 4.79 -14.00 -20.81
N TRP A 197 5.00 -12.70 -21.02
CA TRP A 197 4.60 -11.99 -22.23
C TRP A 197 5.53 -12.33 -23.41
N LYS A 198 4.95 -12.62 -24.58
CA LYS A 198 5.72 -12.75 -25.84
C LYS A 198 6.03 -11.35 -26.40
N LYS A 199 7.11 -11.23 -27.17
CA LYS A 199 7.54 -9.93 -27.77
C LYS A 199 6.43 -9.24 -28.56
N TRP A 200 5.65 -9.99 -29.35
CA TRP A 200 4.53 -9.42 -30.12
C TRP A 200 3.38 -8.92 -29.23
N GLN A 201 3.15 -9.57 -28.08
CA GLN A 201 2.12 -9.14 -27.13
C GLN A 201 2.53 -7.84 -26.43
N LEU A 202 3.82 -7.70 -26.12
CA LEU A 202 4.38 -6.45 -25.61
C LEU A 202 4.33 -5.34 -26.67
N ALA A 203 4.57 -5.67 -27.94
CA ALA A 203 4.42 -4.70 -29.04
C ALA A 203 2.96 -4.23 -29.18
N LEU A 204 2.00 -5.15 -29.16
CA LEU A 204 0.57 -4.82 -29.19
C LEU A 204 0.17 -3.99 -27.95
N ALA A 205 0.65 -4.36 -26.76
CA ALA A 205 0.44 -3.56 -25.56
C ALA A 205 1.05 -2.16 -25.68
N GLY A 206 2.22 -2.04 -26.30
CA GLY A 206 2.86 -0.75 -26.60
C GLY A 206 2.02 0.12 -27.53
N VAL A 207 1.48 -0.46 -28.61
CA VAL A 207 0.55 0.26 -29.52
C VAL A 207 -0.71 0.70 -28.78
N PHE A 208 -1.28 -0.18 -27.95
CA PHE A 208 -2.40 0.19 -27.08
C PHE A 208 -2.03 1.34 -26.13
N CYS A 209 -0.84 1.31 -25.53
CA CYS A 209 -0.38 2.39 -24.65
C CYS A 209 -0.18 3.71 -25.40
N LEU A 210 0.26 3.67 -26.66
CA LEU A 210 0.37 4.86 -27.50
C LEU A 210 -0.99 5.53 -27.74
N SER A 211 -2.06 4.74 -27.86
CA SER A 211 -3.40 5.29 -28.06
C SER A 211 -3.86 6.18 -26.89
N PHE A 212 -3.37 5.97 -25.66
CA PHE A 212 -3.66 6.85 -24.53
C PHE A 212 -3.10 8.27 -24.68
N PHE A 213 -2.12 8.52 -25.54
CA PHE A 213 -1.62 9.88 -25.79
C PHE A 213 -2.45 10.62 -26.83
N PHE A 214 -3.08 9.90 -27.76
CA PHE A 214 -3.82 10.49 -28.89
C PHE A 214 -5.34 10.48 -28.71
N LEU A 215 -5.88 9.56 -27.88
CA LEU A 215 -7.32 9.35 -27.68
C LEU A 215 -7.76 9.65 -26.25
N GLN A 216 -7.11 10.59 -25.56
CA GLN A 216 -7.39 10.93 -24.15
C GLN A 216 -8.87 11.25 -23.90
N ASP A 217 -9.47 12.09 -24.74
CA ASP A 217 -10.87 12.50 -24.61
C ASP A 217 -11.83 11.31 -24.72
N PHE A 218 -11.53 10.35 -25.61
CA PHE A 218 -12.31 9.14 -25.73
C PHE A 218 -12.25 8.32 -24.44
N TYR A 219 -11.06 8.10 -23.88
CA TYR A 219 -10.90 7.36 -22.64
C TYR A 219 -11.55 8.07 -21.44
N LEU A 220 -11.45 9.41 -21.36
CA LEU A 220 -12.13 10.19 -20.33
C LEU A 220 -13.65 10.03 -20.42
N ARG A 221 -14.24 10.12 -21.63
CA ARG A 221 -15.68 9.87 -21.83
C ARG A 221 -16.09 8.47 -21.41
N VAL A 222 -15.29 7.45 -21.74
CA VAL A 222 -15.56 6.07 -21.31
C VAL A 222 -15.52 5.95 -19.78
N VAL A 223 -14.55 6.59 -19.12
CA VAL A 223 -14.45 6.57 -17.65
C VAL A 223 -15.63 7.28 -17.00
N VAL A 224 -16.03 8.46 -17.50
CA VAL A 224 -17.20 9.19 -17.00
C VAL A 224 -18.48 8.39 -17.23
N PHE A 225 -18.64 7.75 -18.39
CA PHE A 225 -19.77 6.87 -18.66
C PHE A 225 -19.85 5.68 -17.69
N LEU A 226 -18.71 5.05 -17.37
CA LEU A 226 -18.65 3.94 -16.41
C LEU A 226 -18.83 4.40 -14.95
N TYR A 227 -18.44 5.63 -14.63
CA TYR A 227 -18.53 6.20 -13.30
C TYR A 227 -19.02 7.66 -13.33
N PRO A 228 -20.33 7.88 -13.54
CA PRO A 228 -20.90 9.22 -13.70
C PRO A 228 -20.65 10.15 -12.51
N THR A 229 -20.47 9.59 -11.31
CA THR A 229 -20.15 10.34 -10.08
C THR A 229 -18.84 11.15 -10.13
N TYR A 230 -17.98 10.95 -11.15
CA TYR A 230 -16.75 11.72 -11.32
C TYR A 230 -16.88 12.95 -12.24
N GLU A 231 -17.99 13.09 -12.97
CA GLU A 231 -18.18 14.06 -14.07
C GLU A 231 -17.92 15.52 -13.68
N GLU A 232 -18.12 15.89 -12.41
CA GLU A 232 -17.97 17.27 -11.92
C GLU A 232 -17.02 17.40 -10.71
N THR A 233 -16.14 16.42 -10.52
CA THR A 233 -15.26 16.42 -9.35
C THR A 233 -13.86 16.97 -9.69
N GLU A 234 -13.22 17.64 -8.72
CA GLU A 234 -11.79 18.00 -8.77
C GLU A 234 -10.90 16.76 -9.01
N TYR A 235 -11.43 15.55 -8.80
CA TYR A 235 -10.80 14.28 -9.17
C TYR A 235 -10.69 14.03 -10.69
N LEU A 236 -10.97 15.02 -11.55
CA LEU A 236 -10.60 15.02 -12.98
C LEU A 236 -9.35 15.84 -13.29
N SER A 237 -8.79 16.61 -12.33
CA SER A 237 -7.49 17.26 -12.51
C SER A 237 -6.38 16.20 -12.48
N GLY A 238 -5.91 15.78 -13.66
CA GLY A 238 -4.78 14.87 -13.86
C GLY A 238 -3.56 15.23 -13.02
N GLY A 239 -2.72 14.24 -12.70
CA GLY A 239 -1.54 14.45 -11.87
C GLY A 239 -0.48 13.40 -12.07
N THR A 240 0.69 13.82 -12.56
CA THR A 240 1.83 12.92 -12.78
C THR A 240 2.68 12.82 -11.52
N SER A 241 2.80 11.61 -10.97
CA SER A 241 3.71 11.36 -9.87
C SER A 241 5.14 11.13 -10.39
N TYR A 242 5.87 12.21 -10.66
CA TYR A 242 7.26 12.16 -11.18
C TYR A 242 8.18 11.29 -10.32
N VAL A 243 8.00 11.31 -9.00
CA VAL A 243 8.81 10.52 -8.08
C VAL A 243 8.53 9.02 -8.25
N ASN A 244 7.27 8.63 -8.46
CA ASN A 244 6.92 7.25 -8.74
C ASN A 244 7.44 6.80 -10.11
N ILE A 245 7.39 7.66 -11.13
CA ILE A 245 7.98 7.38 -12.45
C ILE A 245 9.48 7.14 -12.31
N ALA A 246 10.21 8.06 -11.68
CA ALA A 246 11.65 7.93 -11.47
C ALA A 246 12.02 6.65 -10.72
N ARG A 247 11.25 6.29 -9.67
CA ARG A 247 11.41 5.05 -8.93
C ARG A 247 11.17 3.82 -9.81
N CYS A 248 10.04 3.76 -10.52
CA CYS A 248 9.72 2.62 -11.40
C CYS A 248 10.77 2.44 -12.51
N PHE A 249 11.25 3.57 -13.06
CA PHE A 249 12.27 3.60 -14.10
C PHE A 249 13.63 3.10 -13.57
N GLY A 250 14.05 3.57 -12.38
CA GLY A 250 15.29 3.10 -11.74
C GLY A 250 15.27 1.60 -11.43
N ILE A 251 14.15 1.09 -10.91
CA ILE A 251 13.96 -0.35 -10.67
C ILE A 251 13.92 -1.12 -11.99
N LEU A 252 13.29 -0.57 -13.03
CA LEU A 252 13.26 -1.18 -14.36
C LEU A 252 14.67 -1.35 -14.92
N ILE A 253 15.50 -0.30 -14.92
CA ILE A 253 16.89 -0.36 -15.39
C ILE A 253 17.65 -1.46 -14.64
N LEU A 254 17.61 -1.46 -13.31
CA LEU A 254 18.30 -2.47 -12.49
C LEU A 254 17.82 -3.89 -12.83
N SER A 255 16.50 -4.06 -12.98
CA SER A 255 15.90 -5.36 -13.33
C SER A 255 16.27 -5.84 -14.73
N LEU A 256 16.45 -4.93 -15.70
CA LEU A 256 16.88 -5.25 -17.06
C LEU A 256 18.34 -5.69 -17.11
N ILE A 257 19.21 -4.99 -16.37
CA ILE A 257 20.63 -5.39 -16.21
C ILE A 257 20.72 -6.80 -15.62
N LEU A 258 19.90 -7.11 -14.63
CA LEU A 258 19.86 -8.42 -13.95
C LEU A 258 18.88 -9.42 -14.58
N TYR A 259 18.26 -9.10 -15.73
CA TYR A 259 17.09 -9.84 -16.22
C TYR A 259 17.36 -11.32 -16.42
N LYS A 260 18.45 -11.68 -17.11
CA LYS A 260 18.79 -13.08 -17.40
C LYS A 260 19.05 -13.90 -16.14
N LYS A 261 19.52 -13.26 -15.07
CA LYS A 261 19.94 -13.91 -13.83
C LYS A 261 18.83 -13.96 -12.79
N ALA A 262 18.13 -12.84 -12.57
CA ALA A 262 17.16 -12.67 -11.51
C ALA A 262 15.72 -12.93 -11.97
N VAL A 263 15.35 -12.46 -13.15
CA VAL A 263 13.95 -12.39 -13.60
C VAL A 263 13.58 -13.60 -14.47
N LYS A 264 14.41 -13.90 -15.47
CA LYS A 264 14.13 -14.94 -16.46
C LYS A 264 14.06 -16.32 -15.77
N GLY A 265 12.91 -16.99 -15.90
CA GLY A 265 12.70 -18.34 -15.35
C GLY A 265 12.24 -18.37 -13.89
N ASN A 266 12.24 -17.23 -13.17
CA ASN A 266 11.71 -17.14 -11.82
C ASN A 266 10.32 -16.50 -11.83
N ARG A 267 9.28 -17.28 -11.50
CA ARG A 267 7.88 -16.84 -11.54
C ARG A 267 7.58 -15.65 -10.63
N VAL A 268 8.19 -15.61 -9.44
CA VAL A 268 7.99 -14.53 -8.46
C VAL A 268 8.65 -13.23 -8.94
N MET A 269 9.90 -13.32 -9.40
CA MET A 269 10.63 -12.17 -9.93
C MET A 269 10.01 -11.64 -11.22
N ASN A 270 9.52 -12.52 -12.10
CA ASN A 270 8.78 -12.12 -13.30
C ASN A 270 7.47 -11.39 -12.94
N PHE A 271 6.76 -11.85 -11.91
CA PHE A 271 5.57 -11.16 -11.41
C PHE A 271 5.92 -9.74 -10.92
N TRP A 272 6.93 -9.59 -10.07
CA TRP A 272 7.36 -8.27 -9.59
C TRP A 272 7.87 -7.35 -10.71
N PHE A 273 8.60 -7.90 -11.68
CA PHE A 273 9.03 -7.18 -12.88
C PHE A 273 7.85 -6.62 -13.66
N ASN A 274 6.83 -7.47 -13.91
CA ASN A 274 5.63 -7.04 -14.64
C ASN A 274 4.77 -6.07 -13.84
N CYS A 275 4.72 -6.18 -12.50
CA CYS A 275 4.10 -5.16 -11.66
C CYS A 275 4.80 -3.80 -11.82
N ASN A 276 6.14 -3.76 -11.77
CA ASN A 276 6.90 -2.52 -11.96
C ASN A 276 6.70 -1.94 -13.38
N LEU A 277 6.71 -2.78 -14.41
CA LEU A 277 6.46 -2.36 -15.79
C LEU A 277 5.03 -1.81 -15.96
N GLY A 278 4.03 -2.51 -15.44
CA GLY A 278 2.64 -2.07 -15.47
C GLY A 278 2.44 -0.75 -14.71
N ALA A 279 3.07 -0.59 -13.56
CA ALA A 279 3.04 0.66 -12.80
C ALA A 279 3.65 1.81 -13.60
N LEU A 280 4.81 1.61 -14.22
CA LEU A 280 5.46 2.63 -15.05
C LEU A 280 4.57 3.05 -16.22
N VAL A 281 4.01 2.08 -16.95
CA VAL A 281 3.07 2.32 -18.05
C VAL A 281 1.88 3.14 -17.58
N MET A 282 1.27 2.77 -16.45
CA MET A 282 0.13 3.51 -15.92
C MET A 282 0.50 4.95 -15.54
N TYR A 283 1.63 5.18 -14.87
CA TYR A 283 2.03 6.54 -14.48
C TYR A 283 2.40 7.42 -15.67
N VAL A 284 2.94 6.84 -16.75
CA VAL A 284 3.39 7.59 -17.93
C VAL A 284 2.27 7.78 -18.95
N CYS A 285 1.56 6.72 -19.29
CA CYS A 285 0.57 6.74 -20.38
C CYS A 285 -0.80 7.21 -19.91
N CYS A 286 -1.11 7.03 -18.62
CA CYS A 286 -2.46 7.23 -18.14
C CYS A 286 -2.56 8.39 -17.14
N SER A 287 -1.56 9.28 -17.05
CA SER A 287 -1.52 10.41 -16.10
C SER A 287 -2.74 11.35 -16.13
N PHE A 288 -3.52 11.32 -17.22
CA PHE A 288 -4.77 12.06 -17.39
C PHE A 288 -5.95 11.53 -16.54
N LEU A 289 -5.90 10.32 -15.96
CA LEU A 289 -6.92 9.86 -15.00
C LEU A 289 -6.41 10.00 -13.55
N PRO A 290 -7.01 10.85 -12.71
CA PRO A 290 -6.48 11.11 -11.35
C PRO A 290 -6.51 9.90 -10.41
N ILE A 291 -7.40 8.94 -10.69
CA ILE A 291 -7.57 7.70 -9.91
C ILE A 291 -6.39 6.72 -10.09
N ILE A 292 -5.58 6.88 -11.14
CA ILE A 292 -4.52 5.94 -11.48
C ILE A 292 -3.43 5.85 -10.43
N SER A 293 -3.16 6.94 -9.72
CA SER A 293 -2.21 6.92 -8.62
C SER A 293 -2.55 5.83 -7.58
N ARG A 294 -3.84 5.65 -7.27
CA ARG A 294 -4.33 4.61 -6.35
C ARG A 294 -4.31 3.21 -6.96
N ILE A 295 -4.57 3.07 -8.25
CA ILE A 295 -4.45 1.76 -8.92
C ILE A 295 -2.98 1.34 -9.00
N GLY A 296 -2.09 2.30 -9.31
CA GLY A 296 -0.66 2.08 -9.44
C GLY A 296 -0.02 1.61 -8.14
N TYR A 297 -0.54 2.02 -6.98
CA TYR A 297 -0.07 1.57 -5.67
C TYR A 297 -0.25 0.07 -5.41
N TYR A 298 -1.28 -0.59 -5.97
CA TYR A 298 -1.40 -2.05 -5.92
C TYR A 298 -0.25 -2.76 -6.63
N LEU A 299 0.40 -2.09 -7.58
CA LEU A 299 1.58 -2.59 -8.29
C LEU A 299 2.88 -2.13 -7.62
N THR A 300 3.03 -0.85 -7.29
CA THR A 300 4.29 -0.33 -6.73
C THR A 300 4.56 -0.80 -5.30
N ILE A 301 3.56 -1.29 -4.57
CA ILE A 301 3.78 -1.88 -3.25
C ILE A 301 4.74 -3.08 -3.34
N THR A 302 4.78 -3.79 -4.47
CA THR A 302 5.71 -4.93 -4.64
C THR A 302 7.17 -4.50 -4.72
N HIS A 303 7.47 -3.20 -4.90
CA HIS A 303 8.84 -2.69 -4.91
C HIS A 303 9.55 -2.92 -3.57
N ILE A 304 8.82 -3.00 -2.46
CA ILE A 304 9.39 -3.31 -1.15
C ILE A 304 10.01 -4.72 -1.13
N PHE A 305 9.54 -5.63 -1.99
CA PHE A 305 10.10 -6.98 -2.14
C PHE A 305 11.08 -7.06 -3.31
N PHE A 306 10.72 -6.44 -4.43
CA PHE A 306 11.47 -6.58 -5.68
C PHE A 306 12.88 -5.98 -5.58
N LEU A 307 13.01 -4.78 -5.01
CA LEU A 307 14.30 -4.09 -4.94
C LEU A 307 15.31 -4.83 -4.04
N PRO A 308 14.97 -5.25 -2.81
CA PRO A 308 15.85 -6.09 -2.00
C PRO A 308 16.23 -7.40 -2.71
N ALA A 309 15.27 -8.03 -3.38
CA ALA A 309 15.49 -9.30 -4.04
C ALA A 309 16.42 -9.17 -5.27
N LEU A 310 16.29 -8.10 -6.07
CA LEU A 310 17.20 -7.78 -7.16
C LEU A 310 18.63 -7.54 -6.67
N ILE A 311 18.79 -6.69 -5.64
CA ILE A 311 20.11 -6.34 -5.10
C ILE A 311 20.83 -7.57 -4.56
N ARG A 312 20.11 -8.53 -3.96
CA ARG A 312 20.70 -9.78 -3.47
C ARG A 312 21.27 -10.67 -4.58
N GLN A 313 20.78 -10.57 -5.81
CA GLN A 313 21.31 -11.33 -6.96
C GLN A 313 22.66 -10.81 -7.46
N ILE A 314 23.16 -9.69 -6.93
CA ILE A 314 24.46 -9.13 -7.30
C ILE A 314 25.58 -9.90 -6.59
N GLU A 315 26.45 -10.53 -7.38
CA GLU A 315 27.61 -11.31 -6.89
C GLU A 315 28.68 -10.41 -6.29
N ASN A 316 29.01 -9.31 -6.96
CA ASN A 316 30.05 -8.40 -6.49
C ASN A 316 29.57 -7.68 -5.23
N GLU A 317 30.21 -8.00 -4.10
CA GLU A 317 29.83 -7.48 -2.80
C GLU A 317 29.94 -5.95 -2.70
N LYS A 318 30.94 -5.34 -3.36
CA LYS A 318 31.10 -3.88 -3.39
C LYS A 318 29.92 -3.21 -4.07
N TRP A 319 29.53 -3.70 -5.25
CA TRP A 319 28.36 -3.19 -5.98
C TRP A 319 27.05 -3.44 -5.24
N ARG A 320 26.90 -4.60 -4.59
CA ARG A 320 25.75 -4.91 -3.76
C ARG A 320 25.62 -3.93 -2.59
N LYS A 321 26.71 -3.67 -1.87
CA LYS A 321 26.73 -2.70 -0.76
C LYS A 321 26.44 -1.28 -1.25
N LEU A 322 27.04 -0.87 -2.37
CA LEU A 322 26.83 0.45 -2.97
C LEU A 322 25.36 0.66 -3.36
N LEU A 323 24.75 -0.28 -4.09
CA LEU A 323 23.35 -0.17 -4.50
C LEU A 323 22.38 -0.28 -3.32
N THR A 324 22.71 -1.06 -2.29
CA THR A 324 21.95 -1.08 -1.04
C THR A 324 21.98 0.28 -0.36
N ALA A 325 23.17 0.86 -0.19
CA ALA A 325 23.34 2.18 0.41
C ALA A 325 22.64 3.28 -0.40
N GLY A 326 22.74 3.23 -1.74
CA GLY A 326 22.03 4.13 -2.65
C GLY A 326 20.51 4.02 -2.52
N ALA A 327 19.96 2.80 -2.46
CA ALA A 327 18.54 2.57 -2.24
C ALA A 327 18.07 3.06 -0.86
N VAL A 328 18.87 2.88 0.18
CA VAL A 328 18.59 3.40 1.53
C VAL A 328 18.62 4.94 1.53
N ALA A 329 19.63 5.56 0.93
CA ALA A 329 19.72 7.01 0.82
C ALA A 329 18.55 7.62 0.04
N ALA A 330 18.18 7.01 -1.10
CA ALA A 330 17.02 7.42 -1.88
C ALA A 330 15.71 7.26 -1.09
N GLY A 331 15.57 6.18 -0.31
CA GLY A 331 14.44 5.97 0.59
C GLY A 331 14.36 7.04 1.68
N ILE A 332 15.48 7.39 2.32
CA ILE A 332 15.54 8.45 3.34
C ILE A 332 15.18 9.80 2.73
N LEU A 333 15.73 10.14 1.56
CA LEU A 333 15.40 11.37 0.84
C LEU A 333 13.90 11.44 0.51
N TYR A 334 13.35 10.35 -0.03
CA TYR A 334 11.91 10.27 -0.32
C TYR A 334 11.09 10.49 0.96
N PHE A 335 11.45 9.83 2.06
CA PHE A 335 10.77 9.97 3.33
C PHE A 335 10.84 11.40 3.89
N ALA A 336 12.00 12.05 3.78
CA ALA A 336 12.18 13.44 4.18
C ALA A 336 11.28 14.38 3.36
N LEU A 337 11.25 14.22 2.02
CA LEU A 337 10.37 15.00 1.15
C LEU A 337 8.88 14.76 1.47
N LEU A 338 8.49 13.53 1.79
CA LEU A 338 7.14 13.19 2.24
C LEU A 338 6.80 13.90 3.56
N MET A 339 7.73 13.93 4.53
CA MET A 339 7.54 14.61 5.81
C MET A 339 7.48 16.13 5.67
N MET A 340 8.19 16.72 4.71
CA MET A 340 8.10 18.16 4.42
C MET A 340 6.73 18.55 3.87
N ARG A 341 6.10 17.67 3.07
CA ARG A 341 4.75 17.86 2.51
C ARG A 341 3.63 17.30 3.40
N ALA A 342 3.96 16.82 4.59
CA ALA A 342 3.03 16.12 5.46
C ALA A 342 1.91 17.00 6.03
N ALA A 343 2.10 18.31 6.06
CA ALA A 343 1.10 19.29 6.47
C ALA A 343 0.25 19.82 5.30
N ASP A 344 0.60 19.47 4.06
CA ASP A 344 -0.12 19.97 2.87
C ASP A 344 -1.59 19.53 2.92
N PRO A 345 -2.54 20.36 2.42
CA PRO A 345 -3.97 20.07 2.46
C PRO A 345 -4.36 18.71 1.86
N GLY A 346 -3.61 18.21 0.87
CA GLY A 346 -3.87 16.91 0.24
C GLY A 346 -3.40 15.70 1.05
N PHE A 347 -2.62 15.90 2.13
CA PHE A 347 -2.06 14.81 2.93
C PHE A 347 -2.46 14.89 4.40
N ARG A 348 -2.32 16.07 5.03
CA ARG A 348 -2.76 16.41 6.41
C ARG A 348 -2.46 15.34 7.46
N ILE A 349 -1.26 14.77 7.43
CA ILE A 349 -0.79 13.87 8.50
C ILE A 349 0.03 14.62 9.56
N LEU A 350 0.41 15.88 9.32
CA LEU A 350 1.00 16.76 10.33
C LEU A 350 0.12 18.02 10.55
N PRO A 351 0.05 18.54 11.79
CA PRO A 351 0.61 17.95 13.02
C PRO A 351 -0.09 16.64 13.41
N TYR A 352 0.62 15.74 14.10
CA TYR A 352 -0.01 14.56 14.67
C TYR A 352 -0.79 14.99 15.92
N GLN A 353 -2.09 14.71 15.92
CA GLN A 353 -3.00 14.99 17.02
C GLN A 353 -3.55 13.66 17.57
N THR A 354 -3.88 13.66 18.85
CA THR A 354 -4.34 12.47 19.56
C THR A 354 -5.52 12.80 20.46
N PHE A 355 -6.44 11.85 20.59
CA PHE A 355 -7.64 12.00 21.41
C PHE A 355 -7.35 12.17 22.91
N PHE A 356 -6.12 11.90 23.37
CA PHE A 356 -5.73 12.18 24.75
C PHE A 356 -5.61 13.68 25.07
N PHE A 357 -5.35 14.51 24.06
CA PHE A 357 -5.00 15.93 24.27
C PHE A 357 -5.70 16.90 23.31
N HIS A 358 -6.51 16.38 22.39
CA HIS A 358 -7.17 17.16 21.35
C HIS A 358 -8.63 16.73 21.24
N GLU A 359 -9.46 17.66 20.79
CA GLU A 359 -10.87 17.43 20.51
C GLU A 359 -11.12 17.24 19.01
N MET A 360 -12.23 16.58 18.70
CA MET A 360 -12.65 16.40 17.32
C MET A 360 -13.04 17.75 16.72
N VAL A 361 -12.63 18.03 15.48
CA VAL A 361 -13.12 19.22 14.78
C VAL A 361 -14.60 19.07 14.47
N PRO A 362 -15.40 20.16 14.48
CA PRO A 362 -16.80 20.09 14.12
C PRO A 362 -16.99 19.43 12.75
N ILE A 363 -17.87 18.43 12.70
CA ILE A 363 -18.29 17.76 11.46
C ILE A 363 -19.62 18.33 10.96
N LEU A 364 -20.04 17.96 9.75
CA LEU A 364 -21.24 18.54 9.14
C LEU A 364 -22.51 18.21 9.92
N SER A 365 -22.55 17.05 10.56
CA SER A 365 -23.63 16.65 11.46
C SER A 365 -23.66 17.36 12.81
N ASP A 366 -22.61 18.10 13.19
CA ASP A 366 -22.60 18.87 14.47
C ASP A 366 -23.26 20.25 14.32
N VAL A 367 -23.35 20.74 13.07
CA VAL A 367 -23.79 22.10 12.73
C VAL A 367 -25.15 22.16 12.02
N ASN A 368 -25.71 21.00 11.67
CA ASN A 368 -27.05 20.85 11.08
C ASN A 368 -27.89 19.94 11.96
#